data_AF-A0A7V3FW97-F1
#
_entry.id   AF-A0A7V3FW97-F1
#
_cell.length_a   1.000
_cell.length_b   1.000
_cell.length_c   1.000
_cell.angle_alpha   90.00
_cell.angle_beta   90.00
_cell.angle_gamma   90.00
#
_symmetry.space_group_name_H-M   'P 1'
#
loop_
_entity.id
_entity.type
_entity.pdbx_description
1 polymer ?
#
loop_
_entity_poly.entity_id
_entity_poly.type
_entity_poly.pdbx_seq_one_letter_code
_entity_poly.pdbx_strand_id
1 'polypeptide(L)'
;MNSIIYPDTLCNQTGLSRTTVIHSSILDLTDPEKEQSYITEMNIKITPSPKITNQESTGRCWIFAALNMLRRDFCRTYKIADFEFSQNYLFFYDKLERYNYYLDAVYQTRSLKIDSQLVMHLMTDKGDGGQWQMVVNLIKKYGLVPKTAFNDSFHSRRSAELNKILQRLFRRYALVVRSVKSDDDYQHERLKFNQDCYNILCMFLGRPPSKFDWVYTNKEDKYIEHIGLTPLQFFNEFVKVDLDKFACVIHDPRSNHPYEKMYT
;
A
#
# COMPACT_ATOMS: atom_id res chain seq x y z
N MET A 1 -38.42 -16.95 56.56
CA MET A 1 -38.33 -17.55 55.22
C MET A 1 -38.36 -16.41 54.21
N ASN A 2 -37.20 -15.98 53.73
CA ASN A 2 -37.09 -14.99 52.65
C ASN A 2 -36.72 -15.75 51.36
N SER A 3 -37.64 -15.79 50.40
CA SER A 3 -37.34 -16.19 49.02
C SER A 3 -37.38 -14.95 48.14
N ILE A 4 -36.20 -14.53 47.70
CA ILE A 4 -36.00 -13.48 46.70
C ILE A 4 -36.26 -14.11 45.33
N ILE A 5 -37.24 -13.59 44.58
CA ILE A 5 -37.58 -14.00 43.21
C ILE A 5 -37.20 -12.85 42.28
N TYR A 6 -36.18 -13.04 41.44
CA TYR A 6 -35.86 -12.21 40.28
C TYR A 6 -35.82 -13.11 39.02
N PRO A 7 -36.80 -13.04 38.10
CA PRO A 7 -36.62 -13.66 36.78
C PRO A 7 -37.03 -12.84 35.54
N ASP A 8 -37.70 -11.68 35.63
CA ASP A 8 -38.36 -11.09 34.43
C ASP A 8 -37.56 -10.04 33.65
N THR A 9 -36.48 -9.49 34.19
CA THR A 9 -35.72 -8.41 33.51
C THR A 9 -34.74 -8.92 32.46
N LEU A 10 -34.15 -10.10 32.64
CA LEU A 10 -33.20 -10.71 31.70
C LEU A 10 -33.87 -11.19 30.40
N CYS A 11 -35.06 -11.78 30.48
CA CYS A 11 -35.80 -12.28 29.32
C CYS A 11 -36.16 -11.14 28.34
N ASN A 12 -36.59 -9.99 28.88
CA ASN A 12 -36.95 -8.81 28.09
C ASN A 12 -35.73 -8.15 27.41
N GLN A 13 -34.57 -8.09 28.07
CA GLN A 13 -33.34 -7.56 27.46
C GLN A 13 -32.81 -8.46 26.34
N THR A 14 -32.92 -9.79 26.48
CA THR A 14 -32.55 -10.73 25.40
C THR A 14 -33.50 -10.65 24.20
N GLY A 15 -34.80 -10.44 24.43
CA GLY A 15 -35.79 -10.26 23.35
C GLY A 15 -35.55 -8.99 22.53
N LEU A 16 -35.27 -7.87 23.22
CA LEU A 16 -34.95 -6.60 22.58
C LEU A 16 -33.66 -6.70 21.74
N SER A 17 -32.57 -7.20 22.35
CA SER A 17 -31.28 -7.37 21.67
C SER A 17 -31.40 -8.23 20.41
N ARG A 18 -32.14 -9.33 20.48
CA ARG A 18 -32.39 -10.22 19.35
C ARG A 18 -33.15 -9.52 18.22
N THR A 19 -34.20 -8.78 18.56
CA THR A 19 -35.00 -8.03 17.58
C THR A 19 -34.15 -7.00 16.87
N THR A 20 -33.37 -6.23 17.62
CA THR A 20 -32.50 -5.19 17.08
C THR A 20 -31.42 -5.76 16.14
N VAL A 21 -30.75 -6.86 16.51
CA VAL A 21 -29.73 -7.49 15.65
C VAL A 21 -30.32 -8.11 14.38
N ILE A 22 -31.58 -8.58 14.41
CA ILE A 22 -32.26 -9.12 13.22
C ILE A 22 -32.62 -8.02 12.22
N HIS A 23 -32.91 -6.81 12.72
CA HIS A 23 -33.44 -5.71 11.92
C HIS A 23 -32.41 -4.61 11.62
N SER A 24 -31.16 -4.74 12.04
CA SER A 24 -30.12 -3.72 11.85
C SER A 24 -28.75 -4.34 11.66
N SER A 25 -27.85 -3.63 10.98
CA SER A 25 -26.42 -3.99 11.00
C SER A 25 -25.90 -3.83 12.42
N ILE A 26 -25.11 -4.79 12.89
CA ILE A 26 -24.45 -4.69 14.20
C ILE A 26 -23.58 -3.44 14.29
N LEU A 27 -23.03 -2.96 13.16
CA LEU A 27 -22.22 -1.75 13.12
C LEU A 27 -23.03 -0.46 13.36
N ASP A 28 -24.34 -0.49 13.13
CA ASP A 28 -25.23 0.66 13.36
C ASP A 28 -25.76 0.67 14.81
N LEU A 29 -25.48 -0.39 15.59
CA LEU A 29 -25.81 -0.50 17.00
C LEU A 29 -24.71 0.15 17.85
N THR A 30 -24.57 1.46 17.68
CA THR A 30 -23.53 2.25 18.34
C THR A 30 -24.00 2.82 19.68
N ASP A 31 -23.05 3.34 20.45
CA ASP A 31 -23.29 4.09 21.68
C ASP A 31 -23.32 5.59 21.35
N PRO A 32 -24.51 6.24 21.31
CA PRO A 32 -24.63 7.62 20.90
C PRO A 32 -23.95 8.60 21.87
N GLU A 33 -23.86 8.27 23.17
CA GLU A 33 -23.17 9.12 24.14
C GLU A 33 -21.67 9.13 23.86
N LYS A 34 -21.13 7.96 23.54
CA LYS A 34 -19.74 7.83 23.09
C LYS A 34 -19.49 8.57 21.78
N GLU A 35 -20.42 8.51 20.83
CA GLU A 35 -20.30 9.27 19.57
C GLU A 35 -20.27 10.78 19.78
N GLN A 36 -21.13 11.29 20.66
CA GLN A 36 -21.17 12.72 21.01
C GLN A 36 -19.92 13.17 21.77
N SER A 37 -19.22 12.25 22.44
CA SER A 37 -17.98 12.56 23.17
C SER A 37 -16.76 12.78 22.26
N TYR A 38 -16.83 12.44 20.97
CA TYR A 38 -15.70 12.59 20.06
C TYR A 38 -15.41 14.07 19.74
N ILE A 39 -14.23 14.52 20.18
CA ILE A 39 -13.71 15.86 19.86
C ILE A 39 -13.05 15.82 18.48
N THR A 40 -13.56 16.60 17.53
CA THR A 40 -13.00 16.70 16.17
C THR A 40 -12.09 17.92 15.98
N GLU A 41 -12.10 18.86 16.94
CA GLU A 41 -11.24 20.03 16.92
C GLU A 41 -9.93 19.77 17.66
N MET A 42 -8.81 19.97 16.96
CA MET A 42 -7.47 19.89 17.54
C MET A 42 -6.82 21.28 17.56
N ASN A 43 -6.19 21.61 18.69
CA ASN A 43 -5.48 22.88 18.87
C ASN A 43 -4.21 22.98 18.00
N ILE A 44 -3.58 21.85 17.68
CA ILE A 44 -2.38 21.79 16.84
C ILE A 44 -2.83 21.41 15.42
N LYS A 45 -2.78 22.38 14.50
CA LYS A 45 -3.08 22.17 13.08
C LYS A 45 -1.80 22.22 12.26
N ILE A 46 -1.62 21.22 11.40
CA ILE A 46 -0.46 21.16 10.50
C ILE A 46 -0.84 21.79 9.16
N THR A 47 -0.02 22.72 8.68
CA THR A 47 -0.17 23.38 7.37
C THR A 47 1.06 23.14 6.48
N PRO A 48 0.92 23.13 5.14
CA PRO A 48 -0.33 23.23 4.37
C PRO A 48 -1.18 21.96 4.45
N SER A 49 -2.46 22.07 4.09
CA SER A 49 -3.40 20.94 4.00
C SER A 49 -3.82 20.72 2.53
N PRO A 50 -3.04 19.96 1.74
CA PRO A 50 -3.42 19.60 0.37
C PRO A 50 -4.75 18.85 0.31
N LYS A 51 -5.37 18.80 -0.87
CA LYS A 51 -6.67 18.11 -1.03
C LYS A 51 -6.56 16.63 -0.71
N ILE A 52 -7.64 16.06 -0.21
CA ILE A 52 -7.70 14.63 0.14
C ILE A 52 -7.46 13.74 -1.09
N THR A 53 -6.82 12.59 -0.86
CA THR A 53 -6.56 11.57 -1.88
C THR A 53 -7.46 10.37 -1.67
N ASN A 54 -7.80 9.63 -2.73
CA ASN A 54 -8.63 8.43 -2.64
C ASN A 54 -7.95 7.25 -3.36
N GLN A 55 -7.70 6.16 -2.62
CA GLN A 55 -7.10 4.93 -3.18
C GLN A 55 -8.13 4.01 -3.85
N GLU A 56 -9.41 4.27 -3.63
CA GLU A 56 -10.55 3.48 -4.11
C GLU A 56 -10.46 2.00 -3.71
N SER A 57 -10.87 1.08 -4.59
CA SER A 57 -10.93 -0.35 -4.31
C SER A 57 -9.56 -1.02 -4.52
N THR A 58 -8.53 -0.49 -3.85
CA THR A 58 -7.17 -1.03 -3.82
C THR A 58 -6.59 -1.01 -2.40
N GLY A 59 -5.58 -1.85 -2.14
CA GLY A 59 -4.87 -1.89 -0.86
C GLY A 59 -3.61 -1.00 -0.83
N ARG A 60 -3.65 0.18 -1.47
CA ARG A 60 -2.48 1.07 -1.64
C ARG A 60 -2.28 2.08 -0.50
N CYS A 61 -2.96 1.92 0.64
CA CYS A 61 -2.93 2.88 1.75
C CYS A 61 -1.52 3.29 2.20
N TRP A 62 -0.59 2.35 2.24
CA TRP A 62 0.82 2.56 2.59
C TRP A 62 1.54 3.49 1.60
N ILE A 63 1.29 3.36 0.29
CA ILE A 63 1.82 4.26 -0.75
C ILE A 63 1.20 5.65 -0.58
N PHE A 64 -0.13 5.72 -0.46
CA PHE A 64 -0.85 6.98 -0.30
C PHE A 64 -0.40 7.74 0.95
N ALA A 65 -0.27 7.06 2.09
CA ALA A 65 0.18 7.66 3.35
C ALA A 65 1.61 8.21 3.23
N ALA A 66 2.54 7.44 2.67
CA ALA A 66 3.93 7.88 2.47
C ALA A 66 4.00 9.10 1.53
N LEU A 67 3.28 9.07 0.40
CA LEU A 67 3.24 10.20 -0.52
C LEU A 67 2.49 11.42 0.05
N ASN A 68 1.49 11.21 0.91
CA ASN A 68 0.79 12.28 1.62
C ASN A 68 1.72 12.99 2.61
N MET A 69 2.60 12.26 3.28
CA MET A 69 3.65 12.84 4.13
C MET A 69 4.58 13.72 3.30
N LEU A 70 5.13 13.18 2.21
CA LEU A 70 6.10 13.89 1.36
C LEU A 70 5.49 15.11 0.66
N ARG A 71 4.25 15.00 0.14
CA ARG A 71 3.66 16.06 -0.68
C ARG A 71 3.31 17.31 0.14
N ARG A 72 3.11 17.16 1.46
CA ARG A 72 2.89 18.30 2.35
C ARG A 72 4.13 19.21 2.39
N ASP A 73 5.29 18.62 2.65
CA ASP A 73 6.56 19.36 2.69
C ASP A 73 6.92 19.90 1.31
N PHE A 74 6.60 19.16 0.26
CA PHE A 74 6.71 19.60 -1.13
C PHE A 74 5.86 20.84 -1.43
N CYS A 75 4.56 20.82 -1.08
CA CYS A 75 3.65 21.96 -1.26
C CYS A 75 4.11 23.19 -0.48
N ARG A 76 4.66 23.00 0.73
CA ARG A 76 5.24 24.08 1.53
C ARG A 76 6.46 24.68 0.85
N THR A 77 7.38 23.85 0.38
CA THR A 77 8.66 24.27 -0.22
C THR A 77 8.45 25.05 -1.52
N TYR A 78 7.57 24.56 -2.40
CA TYR A 78 7.34 25.15 -3.72
C TYR A 78 6.13 26.10 -3.76
N LYS A 79 5.53 26.39 -2.60
CA LYS A 79 4.35 27.25 -2.45
C LYS A 79 3.22 26.84 -3.43
N ILE A 80 2.93 25.54 -3.52
CA ILE A 80 1.87 24.99 -4.36
C ILE A 80 0.62 24.79 -3.49
N ALA A 81 -0.55 25.13 -4.00
CA ALA A 81 -1.80 24.97 -3.26
C ALA A 81 -2.18 23.49 -3.08
N ASP A 82 -2.05 22.70 -4.14
CA ASP A 82 -2.37 21.29 -4.16
C ASP A 82 -1.44 20.55 -5.13
N PHE A 83 -0.95 19.40 -4.71
CA PHE A 83 -0.05 18.56 -5.49
C PHE A 83 -0.23 17.10 -5.08
N GLU A 84 -0.06 16.20 -6.05
CA GLU A 84 -0.02 14.77 -5.82
C GLU A 84 1.18 14.16 -6.56
N PHE A 85 1.94 13.32 -5.86
CA PHE A 85 2.82 12.34 -6.52
C PHE A 85 1.96 11.23 -7.12
N SER A 86 2.43 10.59 -8.20
CA SER A 86 1.73 9.45 -8.78
C SER A 86 1.83 8.23 -7.86
N GLN A 87 0.69 7.84 -7.27
CA GLN A 87 0.57 6.59 -6.52
C GLN A 87 0.61 5.38 -7.47
N ASN A 88 0.07 5.52 -8.69
CA ASN A 88 0.12 4.49 -9.72
C ASN A 88 1.56 4.15 -10.14
N TYR A 89 2.46 5.14 -10.16
CA TYR A 89 3.87 4.93 -10.52
C TYR A 89 4.57 3.98 -9.54
N LEU A 90 4.45 4.23 -8.23
CA LEU A 90 5.00 3.33 -7.22
C LEU A 90 4.26 2.00 -7.18
N PHE A 91 2.94 1.98 -7.41
CA PHE A 91 2.16 0.75 -7.48
C PHE A 91 2.60 -0.18 -8.61
N PHE A 92 2.95 0.37 -9.77
CA PHE A 92 3.53 -0.38 -10.89
C PHE A 92 4.80 -1.12 -10.45
N TYR A 93 5.75 -0.40 -9.87
CA TYR A 93 7.04 -0.98 -9.48
C TYR A 93 6.93 -1.88 -8.25
N ASP A 94 6.02 -1.59 -7.31
CA ASP A 94 5.71 -2.50 -6.21
C ASP A 94 5.28 -3.86 -6.75
N LYS A 95 4.32 -3.89 -7.69
CA LYS A 95 3.85 -5.15 -8.28
C LYS A 95 4.98 -5.91 -8.94
N LEU A 96 5.77 -5.22 -9.77
CA LEU A 96 6.88 -5.84 -10.48
C LEU A 96 7.92 -6.44 -9.53
N GLU A 97 8.38 -5.65 -8.55
CA GLU A 97 9.42 -6.09 -7.61
C GLU A 97 8.92 -7.14 -6.63
N ARG A 98 7.67 -7.01 -6.19
CA ARG A 98 7.03 -8.00 -5.31
C ARG A 98 7.00 -9.36 -5.98
N TYR A 99 6.49 -9.45 -7.19
CA TYR A 99 6.42 -10.73 -7.88
C TYR A 99 7.81 -11.32 -8.16
N ASN A 100 8.78 -10.48 -8.53
CA ASN A 100 10.18 -10.87 -8.70
C ASN A 100 10.80 -11.43 -7.40
N TYR A 101 10.60 -10.73 -6.27
CA TYR A 101 11.07 -11.16 -4.95
C TYR A 101 10.48 -12.51 -4.54
N TYR A 102 9.17 -12.70 -4.72
CA TYR A 102 8.52 -13.95 -4.35
C TYR A 102 8.91 -15.11 -5.27
N LEU A 103 9.27 -14.86 -6.53
CA LEU A 103 9.79 -15.91 -7.40
C LEU A 103 11.16 -16.40 -6.91
N ASP A 104 12.01 -15.48 -6.44
CA ASP A 104 13.29 -15.81 -5.80
C ASP A 104 13.09 -16.60 -4.49
N ALA A 105 12.14 -16.18 -3.65
CA ALA A 105 11.78 -16.94 -2.43
C ALA A 105 11.30 -18.37 -2.75
N VAL A 106 10.54 -18.56 -3.85
CA VAL A 106 10.14 -19.89 -4.33
C VAL A 106 11.35 -20.70 -4.78
N TYR A 107 12.28 -20.09 -5.48
CA TYR A 107 13.50 -20.76 -5.93
C TYR A 107 14.38 -21.22 -4.77
N GLN A 108 14.57 -20.34 -3.77
CA GLN A 108 15.35 -20.63 -2.57
C GLN A 108 14.73 -21.75 -1.72
N THR A 109 13.41 -21.93 -1.79
CA THR A 109 12.65 -22.95 -1.04
C THR A 109 12.27 -24.17 -1.88
N ARG A 110 12.89 -24.35 -3.06
CA ARG A 110 12.53 -25.45 -3.99
C ARG A 110 12.76 -26.86 -3.44
N SER A 111 13.69 -27.02 -2.50
CA SER A 111 13.97 -28.29 -1.81
C SER A 111 12.88 -28.69 -0.82
N LEU A 112 12.05 -27.75 -0.36
CA LEU A 112 10.93 -28.04 0.53
C LEU A 112 9.79 -28.71 -0.22
N LYS A 113 9.00 -29.54 0.48
CA LYS A 113 7.80 -30.15 -0.08
C LYS A 113 6.80 -29.07 -0.53
N ILE A 114 6.09 -29.35 -1.61
CA ILE A 114 5.17 -28.38 -2.23
C ILE A 114 3.98 -28.02 -1.32
N ASP A 115 3.60 -28.93 -0.44
CA ASP A 115 2.54 -28.79 0.56
C ASP A 115 3.05 -28.29 1.94
N SER A 116 4.34 -27.96 2.05
CA SER A 116 4.87 -27.36 3.28
C SER A 116 4.23 -26.01 3.56
N GLN A 117 4.05 -25.68 4.83
CA GLN A 117 3.39 -24.44 5.26
C GLN A 117 4.02 -23.19 4.62
N LEU A 118 5.35 -23.13 4.55
CA LEU A 118 6.07 -22.02 3.93
C LEU A 118 5.78 -21.92 2.43
N VAL A 119 5.87 -23.02 1.68
CA VAL A 119 5.60 -23.00 0.24
C VAL A 119 4.13 -22.64 -0.02
N MET A 120 3.20 -23.21 0.74
CA MET A 120 1.78 -22.86 0.64
C MET A 120 1.53 -21.38 0.94
N HIS A 121 2.22 -20.80 1.94
CA HIS A 121 2.17 -19.38 2.24
C HIS A 121 2.73 -18.54 1.06
N LEU A 122 3.87 -18.92 0.47
CA LEU A 122 4.42 -18.27 -0.72
C LEU A 122 3.48 -18.33 -1.93
N MET A 123 2.54 -19.28 -1.99
CA MET A 123 1.54 -19.37 -3.07
C MET A 123 0.26 -18.56 -2.81
N THR A 124 0.10 -17.92 -1.65
CA THR A 124 -1.06 -17.05 -1.34
C THR A 124 -1.09 -15.80 -2.21
N ASP A 125 -2.23 -15.10 -2.24
CA ASP A 125 -2.32 -13.83 -2.95
C ASP A 125 -1.34 -12.81 -2.34
N LYS A 126 -0.65 -12.07 -3.21
CA LYS A 126 0.40 -11.13 -2.81
C LYS A 126 -0.15 -9.78 -2.36
N GLY A 127 -1.43 -9.52 -2.67
CA GLY A 127 -2.14 -8.30 -2.33
C GLY A 127 -1.49 -7.02 -2.88
N ASP A 128 -2.01 -5.89 -2.42
CA ASP A 128 -1.47 -4.55 -2.73
C ASP A 128 -0.69 -3.95 -1.55
N GLY A 129 -0.90 -4.48 -0.34
CA GLY A 129 -0.40 -3.89 0.90
C GLY A 129 1.10 -4.02 1.06
N GLY A 130 1.72 -3.07 1.75
CA GLY A 130 3.15 -3.04 2.01
C GLY A 130 3.48 -2.26 3.27
N GLN A 131 4.76 -2.08 3.52
CA GLN A 131 5.29 -1.42 4.71
C GLN A 131 6.17 -0.21 4.34
N TRP A 132 6.51 0.60 5.34
CA TRP A 132 7.35 1.78 5.18
C TRP A 132 8.65 1.50 4.42
N GLN A 133 9.40 0.48 4.82
CA GLN A 133 10.68 0.18 4.18
C GLN A 133 10.52 -0.21 2.70
N MET A 134 9.42 -0.87 2.34
CA MET A 134 9.14 -1.24 0.96
C MET A 134 8.95 0.00 0.08
N VAL A 135 8.22 1.02 0.57
CA VAL A 135 7.98 2.24 -0.22
C VAL A 135 9.25 3.07 -0.31
N VAL A 136 10.06 3.12 0.75
CA VAL A 136 11.39 3.76 0.73
C VAL A 136 12.28 3.09 -0.32
N ASN A 137 12.31 1.76 -0.38
CA ASN A 137 13.10 1.03 -1.38
C ASN A 137 12.65 1.36 -2.81
N LEU A 138 11.34 1.46 -3.06
CA LEU A 138 10.80 1.84 -4.37
C LEU A 138 11.18 3.28 -4.74
N ILE A 139 11.00 4.23 -3.82
CA ILE A 139 11.33 5.64 -4.06
C ILE A 139 12.83 5.81 -4.34
N LYS A 140 13.69 5.14 -3.58
CA LYS A 140 15.14 5.22 -3.80
C LYS A 140 15.58 4.61 -5.12
N LYS A 141 14.93 3.53 -5.55
CA LYS A 141 15.29 2.81 -6.78
C LYS A 141 14.73 3.48 -8.03
N TYR A 142 13.50 3.96 -7.97
CA TYR A 142 12.75 4.43 -9.15
C TYR A 142 12.47 5.93 -9.12
N GLY A 143 12.69 6.61 -8.00
CA GLY A 143 12.33 8.00 -7.84
C GLY A 143 10.83 8.22 -7.71
N LEU A 144 10.40 9.43 -8.06
CA LEU A 144 9.01 9.86 -7.98
C LEU A 144 8.62 10.62 -9.24
N VAL A 145 7.33 10.69 -9.52
CA VAL A 145 6.78 11.52 -10.59
C VAL A 145 5.52 12.25 -10.10
N PRO A 146 5.19 13.43 -10.63
CA PRO A 146 3.88 14.05 -10.43
C PRO A 146 2.76 13.15 -10.96
N LYS A 147 1.58 13.21 -10.33
CA LYS A 147 0.39 12.48 -10.80
C LYS A 147 -0.01 12.84 -12.24
N THR A 148 0.26 14.06 -12.67
CA THR A 148 0.04 14.52 -14.04
C THR A 148 0.92 13.81 -15.07
N ALA A 149 2.11 13.34 -14.68
CA ALA A 149 3.01 12.60 -15.57
C ALA A 149 2.66 11.11 -15.68
N PHE A 150 1.99 10.55 -14.68
CA PHE A 150 1.52 9.16 -14.70
C PHE A 150 0.25 9.01 -13.87
N ASN A 151 -0.90 9.19 -14.51
CA ASN A 151 -2.20 9.23 -13.82
C ASN A 151 -2.70 7.83 -13.43
N ASP A 152 -3.72 7.78 -12.58
CA ASP A 152 -4.40 6.54 -12.22
C ASP A 152 -5.14 5.94 -13.44
N SER A 153 -4.92 4.66 -13.71
CA SER A 153 -5.73 3.84 -14.63
C SER A 153 -6.95 3.23 -13.93
N PHE A 154 -7.85 2.60 -14.70
CA PHE A 154 -8.97 1.82 -14.14
C PHE A 154 -8.49 0.77 -13.12
N HIS A 155 -7.46 0.01 -13.45
CA HIS A 155 -6.95 -1.06 -12.58
C HIS A 155 -6.08 -0.56 -11.43
N SER A 156 -5.52 0.64 -11.55
CA SER A 156 -4.90 1.30 -10.40
C SER A 156 -5.94 1.68 -9.34
N ARG A 157 -7.21 1.85 -9.71
CA ARG A 157 -8.33 2.18 -8.81
C ARG A 157 -9.13 0.95 -8.35
N ARG A 158 -9.01 -0.16 -9.07
CA ARG A 158 -9.71 -1.45 -8.84
C ARG A 158 -8.80 -2.62 -9.23
N SER A 159 -7.96 -3.05 -8.29
CA SER A 159 -6.83 -3.95 -8.57
C SER A 159 -7.16 -5.45 -8.53
N ALA A 160 -8.37 -5.83 -8.10
CA ALA A 160 -8.73 -7.24 -7.86
C ALA A 160 -8.47 -8.17 -9.06
N GLU A 161 -8.86 -7.77 -10.26
CA GLU A 161 -8.65 -8.59 -11.46
C GLU A 161 -7.18 -8.63 -11.91
N LEU A 162 -6.46 -7.51 -11.81
CA LEU A 162 -5.02 -7.46 -12.06
C LEU A 162 -4.28 -8.43 -11.12
N ASN A 163 -4.63 -8.43 -9.83
CA ASN A 163 -4.03 -9.31 -8.83
C ASN A 163 -4.29 -10.79 -9.15
N LYS A 164 -5.51 -11.15 -9.55
CA LYS A 164 -5.84 -12.53 -9.97
C LYS A 164 -4.99 -12.97 -11.17
N ILE A 165 -4.81 -12.10 -12.17
CA ILE A 165 -4.03 -12.40 -13.36
C ILE A 165 -2.56 -12.61 -13.01
N LEU A 166 -1.94 -11.66 -12.29
CA LEU A 166 -0.55 -11.76 -11.87
C LEU A 166 -0.31 -12.98 -10.96
N GLN A 167 -1.25 -13.28 -10.07
CA GLN A 167 -1.17 -14.44 -9.18
C GLN A 167 -1.21 -15.76 -9.95
N ARG A 168 -2.02 -15.87 -11.00
CA ARG A 168 -2.06 -17.05 -11.88
C ARG A 168 -0.75 -17.20 -12.64
N LEU A 169 -0.23 -16.10 -13.19
CA LEU A 169 1.08 -16.08 -13.86
C LEU A 169 2.19 -16.55 -12.91
N PHE A 170 2.25 -15.97 -11.72
CA PHE A 170 3.22 -16.31 -10.69
C PHE A 170 3.18 -17.79 -10.32
N ARG A 171 2.00 -18.35 -10.04
CA ARG A 171 1.88 -19.79 -9.68
C ARG A 171 2.35 -20.72 -10.80
N ARG A 172 2.13 -20.34 -12.07
CA ARG A 172 2.64 -21.10 -13.22
C ARG A 172 4.18 -21.10 -13.22
N TYR A 173 4.80 -19.93 -13.13
CA TYR A 173 6.25 -19.82 -13.12
C TYR A 173 6.89 -20.42 -11.86
N ALA A 174 6.20 -20.36 -10.73
CA ALA A 174 6.64 -20.98 -9.48
C ALA A 174 6.83 -22.51 -9.62
N LEU A 175 5.95 -23.19 -10.37
CA LEU A 175 6.13 -24.62 -10.66
C LEU A 175 7.37 -24.87 -11.53
N VAL A 176 7.56 -24.06 -12.58
CA VAL A 176 8.72 -24.15 -13.48
C VAL A 176 10.01 -23.95 -12.69
N VAL A 177 10.12 -22.85 -11.95
CA VAL A 177 11.29 -22.46 -11.16
C VAL A 177 11.65 -23.50 -10.09
N ARG A 178 10.68 -24.25 -9.56
CA ARG A 178 10.98 -25.36 -8.63
C ARG A 178 11.57 -26.58 -9.31
N SER A 179 11.37 -26.73 -10.62
CA SER A 179 11.82 -27.88 -11.42
C SER A 179 13.17 -27.65 -12.13
N VAL A 180 13.63 -26.40 -12.22
CA VAL A 180 14.91 -26.07 -12.86
C VAL A 180 16.09 -26.64 -12.08
N LYS A 181 17.15 -27.05 -12.80
CA LYS A 181 18.28 -27.80 -12.22
C LYS A 181 19.48 -26.93 -11.91
N SER A 182 19.61 -25.79 -12.60
CA SER A 182 20.74 -24.89 -12.47
C SER A 182 20.29 -23.46 -12.13
N ASP A 183 21.23 -22.66 -11.66
CA ASP A 183 21.02 -21.23 -11.43
C ASP A 183 20.83 -20.48 -12.76
N ASP A 184 21.48 -20.92 -13.84
CA ASP A 184 21.35 -20.34 -15.19
C ASP A 184 19.93 -20.54 -15.75
N ASP A 185 19.39 -21.75 -15.63
CA ASP A 185 18.00 -22.04 -16.01
C ASP A 185 17.02 -21.18 -15.21
N TYR A 186 17.31 -20.97 -13.91
CA TYR A 186 16.50 -20.09 -13.07
C TYR A 186 16.54 -18.63 -13.54
N GLN A 187 17.73 -18.08 -13.85
CA GLN A 187 17.81 -16.70 -14.33
C GLN A 187 17.08 -16.51 -15.66
N HIS A 188 17.13 -17.51 -16.56
CA HIS A 188 16.39 -17.49 -17.81
C HIS A 188 14.87 -17.43 -17.59
N GLU A 189 14.35 -18.29 -16.72
CA GLU A 189 12.91 -18.31 -16.40
C GLU A 189 12.47 -17.07 -15.61
N ARG A 190 13.32 -16.54 -14.73
CA ARG A 190 13.09 -15.30 -14.01
C ARG A 190 12.99 -14.10 -14.96
N LEU A 191 13.86 -14.01 -15.98
CA LEU A 191 13.82 -12.94 -16.97
C LEU A 191 12.51 -12.97 -17.77
N LYS A 192 12.10 -14.15 -18.25
CA LYS A 192 10.81 -14.33 -18.94
C LYS A 192 9.64 -13.94 -18.06
N PHE A 193 9.62 -14.41 -16.81
CA PHE A 193 8.59 -14.05 -15.85
C PHE A 193 8.48 -12.54 -15.64
N ASN A 194 9.61 -11.87 -15.40
CA ASN A 194 9.64 -10.43 -15.19
C ASN A 194 9.17 -9.66 -16.43
N GLN A 195 9.51 -10.13 -17.64
CA GLN A 195 9.02 -9.56 -18.88
C GLN A 195 7.50 -9.72 -19.04
N ASP A 196 6.96 -10.90 -18.73
CA ASP A 196 5.51 -11.15 -18.75
C ASP A 196 4.77 -10.27 -17.73
N CYS A 197 5.29 -10.19 -16.49
CA CYS A 197 4.77 -9.29 -15.47
C CYS A 197 4.78 -7.83 -15.94
N TYR A 198 5.90 -7.35 -16.48
CA TYR A 198 6.03 -6.00 -16.99
C TYR A 198 5.01 -5.70 -18.11
N ASN A 199 4.84 -6.63 -19.06
CA ASN A 199 3.88 -6.48 -20.15
C ASN A 199 2.44 -6.36 -19.63
N ILE A 200 2.05 -7.24 -18.69
CA ILE A 200 0.72 -7.17 -18.05
C ILE A 200 0.56 -5.83 -17.30
N LEU A 201 1.55 -5.42 -16.53
CA LEU A 201 1.48 -4.16 -15.80
C LEU A 201 1.35 -2.96 -16.74
N CYS A 202 2.09 -2.94 -17.86
CA CYS A 202 1.95 -1.90 -18.88
C CYS A 202 0.54 -1.86 -19.50
N MET A 203 -0.07 -3.02 -19.76
CA MET A 203 -1.43 -3.09 -20.30
C MET A 203 -2.48 -2.57 -19.32
N PHE A 204 -2.30 -2.80 -18.01
CA PHE A 204 -3.32 -2.49 -16.99
C PHE A 204 -3.11 -1.13 -16.31
N LEU A 205 -1.86 -0.70 -16.13
CA LEU A 205 -1.50 0.50 -15.37
C LEU A 205 -0.89 1.60 -16.24
N GLY A 206 -0.54 1.30 -17.49
CA GLY A 206 0.20 2.19 -18.38
C GLY A 206 1.72 1.97 -18.31
N ARG A 207 2.46 2.59 -19.23
CA ARG A 207 3.93 2.53 -19.26
C ARG A 207 4.51 3.66 -18.42
N PRO A 208 5.29 3.38 -17.36
CA PRO A 208 5.90 4.43 -16.55
C PRO A 208 6.80 5.35 -17.40
N PRO A 209 6.76 6.68 -17.20
CA PRO A 209 7.57 7.60 -17.96
C PRO A 209 9.05 7.48 -17.58
N SER A 210 9.93 7.48 -18.58
CA SER A 210 11.39 7.60 -18.37
C SER A 210 11.82 9.06 -18.23
N LYS A 211 11.08 9.98 -18.85
CA LYS A 211 11.20 11.43 -18.72
C LYS A 211 9.82 12.07 -18.73
N PHE A 212 9.68 13.21 -18.07
CA PHE A 212 8.47 14.02 -18.06
C PHE A 212 8.80 15.48 -17.82
N ASP A 213 7.84 16.33 -18.17
CA ASP A 213 7.88 17.76 -17.86
C ASP A 213 7.05 18.02 -16.61
N TRP A 214 7.59 18.80 -15.69
CA TRP A 214 6.89 19.24 -14.51
C TRP A 214 6.60 20.74 -14.62
N VAL A 215 5.33 21.06 -14.84
CA VAL A 215 4.83 22.42 -15.02
C VAL A 215 3.81 22.72 -13.94
N TYR A 216 3.93 23.88 -13.29
CA TYR A 216 2.97 24.33 -12.29
C TYR A 216 2.96 25.85 -12.16
N THR A 217 1.84 26.38 -11.64
CA THR A 217 1.73 27.77 -11.19
C THR A 217 1.79 27.78 -9.68
N ASN A 218 2.68 28.59 -9.10
CA ASN A 218 2.79 28.72 -7.65
C ASN A 218 1.70 29.66 -7.09
N LYS A 219 1.64 29.83 -5.77
CA LYS A 219 0.69 30.74 -5.09
C LYS A 219 0.91 32.24 -5.38
N GLU A 220 1.97 32.60 -6.09
CA GLU A 220 2.29 33.98 -6.50
C GLU A 220 1.96 34.21 -7.99
N ASP A 221 1.15 33.33 -8.58
CA ASP A 221 0.77 33.33 -10.01
C ASP A 221 1.95 33.25 -10.98
N LYS A 222 3.11 32.77 -10.51
CA LYS A 222 4.29 32.54 -11.36
C LYS A 222 4.23 31.16 -12.00
N TYR A 223 4.30 31.14 -13.32
CA TYR A 223 4.51 29.93 -14.12
C TYR A 223 5.93 29.41 -13.95
N ILE A 224 6.07 28.12 -13.64
CA ILE A 224 7.35 27.43 -13.46
C ILE A 224 7.30 26.13 -14.26
N GLU A 225 8.37 25.86 -15.00
CA GLU A 225 8.54 24.63 -15.77
C GLU A 225 9.92 24.01 -15.55
N HIS A 226 9.93 22.69 -15.52
CA HIS A 226 11.12 21.87 -15.49
C HIS A 226 10.97 20.77 -16.54
N ILE A 227 11.77 20.83 -17.59
CA ILE A 227 11.60 20.00 -18.80
C ILE A 227 12.54 18.80 -18.78
N GLY A 228 12.04 17.65 -19.23
CA GLY A 228 12.85 16.46 -19.48
C GLY A 228 13.42 15.81 -18.22
N LEU A 229 12.76 15.98 -17.08
CA LEU A 229 13.15 15.38 -15.80
C LEU A 229 13.00 13.87 -15.84
N THR A 230 14.00 13.14 -15.35
CA THR A 230 13.82 11.73 -14.98
C THR A 230 13.16 11.61 -13.59
N PRO A 231 12.49 10.50 -13.28
CA PRO A 231 11.90 10.26 -11.95
C PRO A 231 12.89 10.37 -10.78
N LEU A 232 14.13 9.88 -10.98
CA LEU A 232 15.20 9.98 -9.96
C LEU A 232 15.71 11.41 -9.80
N GLN A 233 15.89 12.15 -10.90
CA GLN A 233 16.23 13.58 -10.81
C GLN A 233 15.15 14.35 -10.08
N PHE A 234 13.88 14.10 -10.40
CA PHE A 234 12.77 14.76 -9.72
C PHE A 234 12.77 14.50 -8.20
N PHE A 235 12.99 13.24 -7.79
CA PHE A 235 13.13 12.90 -6.38
C PHE A 235 14.33 13.62 -5.73
N ASN A 236 15.54 13.47 -6.28
CA ASN A 236 16.77 14.00 -5.67
C ASN A 236 16.81 15.54 -5.64
N GLU A 237 16.33 16.19 -6.70
CA GLU A 237 16.40 17.64 -6.83
C GLU A 237 15.26 18.33 -6.08
N PHE A 238 14.06 17.75 -6.05
CA PHE A 238 12.88 18.46 -5.54
C PHE A 238 12.32 17.91 -4.23
N VAL A 239 12.58 16.65 -3.87
CA VAL A 239 12.09 16.08 -2.61
C VAL A 239 13.18 16.20 -1.54
N LYS A 240 13.11 17.29 -0.75
CA LYS A 240 14.09 17.62 0.30
C LYS A 240 13.85 16.85 1.62
N VAL A 241 13.49 15.58 1.52
CA VAL A 241 13.22 14.71 2.67
C VAL A 241 14.20 13.55 2.64
N ASP A 242 15.00 13.44 3.69
CA ASP A 242 15.92 12.31 3.87
C ASP A 242 15.15 11.11 4.47
N LEU A 243 14.85 10.13 3.62
CA LEU A 243 14.09 8.95 4.00
C LEU A 243 14.84 8.04 4.98
N ASP A 244 16.18 8.14 5.08
CA ASP A 244 16.98 7.33 6.01
C ASP A 244 16.91 7.82 7.45
N LYS A 245 16.37 9.03 7.68
CA LYS A 245 16.16 9.57 9.03
C LYS A 245 14.89 9.05 9.69
N PHE A 246 14.08 8.27 8.98
CA PHE A 246 12.84 7.71 9.51
C PHE A 246 13.06 6.30 10.03
N ALA A 247 12.48 6.00 11.20
CA ALA A 247 12.42 4.66 11.77
C ALA A 247 10.96 4.23 11.94
N CYS A 248 10.68 2.95 11.68
CA CYS A 248 9.38 2.35 11.96
C CYS A 248 9.32 1.94 13.43
N VAL A 249 8.41 2.53 14.19
CA VAL A 249 8.17 2.16 15.59
C VAL A 249 6.86 1.39 15.67
N ILE A 250 6.88 0.23 16.33
CA ILE A 250 5.71 -0.61 16.55
C ILE A 250 5.44 -0.76 18.04
N HIS A 251 4.17 -0.98 18.39
CA HIS A 251 3.77 -1.42 19.72
C HIS A 251 3.28 -2.87 19.63
N ASP A 252 4.16 -3.81 19.99
CA ASP A 252 3.88 -5.24 20.00
C ASP A 252 3.96 -5.78 21.44
N PRO A 253 2.83 -5.92 22.15
CA PRO A 253 2.82 -6.31 23.56
C PRO A 253 2.92 -7.83 23.78
N ARG A 254 3.20 -8.63 22.73
CA ARG A 254 3.37 -10.08 22.87
C ARG A 254 4.57 -10.37 23.78
N SER A 255 4.41 -11.33 24.69
CA SER A 255 5.44 -11.64 25.70
C SER A 255 6.80 -12.04 25.13
N ASN A 256 6.84 -12.58 23.91
CA ASN A 256 8.06 -12.95 23.19
C ASN A 256 8.67 -11.81 22.34
N HIS A 257 8.09 -10.60 22.38
CA HIS A 257 8.58 -9.41 21.68
C HIS A 257 8.91 -8.30 22.69
N PRO A 258 10.02 -8.42 23.44
CA PRO A 258 10.43 -7.37 24.37
C PRO A 258 10.61 -6.01 23.66
N TYR A 259 10.27 -4.93 24.37
CA TYR A 259 10.48 -3.55 23.90
C TYR A 259 11.96 -3.25 23.65
N GLU A 260 12.21 -2.16 22.91
CA GLU A 260 13.57 -1.68 22.56
C GLU A 260 14.41 -2.70 21.77
N LYS A 261 13.75 -3.58 21.02
CA LYS A 261 14.38 -4.52 20.10
C LYS A 261 13.97 -4.25 18.65
N MET A 262 14.86 -4.67 17.74
CA MET A 262 14.62 -4.64 16.30
C MET A 262 14.07 -5.99 15.84
N TYR A 263 13.06 -5.95 14.96
CA TYR A 263 12.41 -7.12 14.38
C TYR A 263 12.36 -6.98 12.86
N THR A 264 12.41 -8.10 12.13
CA THR A 264 12.29 -8.18 10.66
C THR A 264 11.43 -9.34 10.23
#